data_AF-A0A654F0J0-F1
#
_entry.id   AF-A0A654F0J0-F1
#
_cell.length_a   1.000
_cell.length_b   1.000
_cell.length_c   1.000
_cell.angle_alpha   90.00
_cell.angle_beta   90.00
_cell.angle_gamma   90.00
#
_symmetry.space_group_name_H-M   'P 1'
#
loop_
_entity.id
_entity.type
_entity.pdbx_description
1 polymer ?
#
loop_
_entity_poly.entity_id
_entity_poly.type
_entity_poly.pdbx_seq_one_letter_code
_entity_poly.pdbx_strand_id
1 'polypeptide(L)'
;MGYNFYMRVYEVVDDASTDAIISWSESNNSFIIWNVGEFYRRILPKYVDLGTNLSRFFSNLRSHGFKIVKGRTGVLEFGHEDFVRDKLELMKKMVSDKRKARKAAKSKARKARVQVEFLFQHLQI
;
A
#
# COMPACT_ATOMS: atom_id res chain seq x y z
N MET A 1 -15.98 -6.70 -10.32
CA MET A 1 -15.30 -5.49 -9.79
C MET A 1 -13.93 -5.95 -9.33
N GLY A 2 -12.83 -5.50 -9.94
CA GLY A 2 -11.50 -5.94 -9.52
C GLY A 2 -11.18 -5.42 -8.11
N TYR A 3 -10.71 -6.31 -7.23
CA TYR A 3 -10.29 -5.94 -5.87
C TYR A 3 -9.08 -5.00 -5.96
N ASN A 4 -9.17 -3.83 -5.33
CA ASN A 4 -8.02 -2.96 -5.19
C ASN A 4 -7.19 -3.39 -3.97
N PHE A 5 -5.91 -3.01 -3.94
CA PHE A 5 -4.97 -3.38 -2.88
C PHE A 5 -5.51 -3.11 -1.46
N TYR A 6 -6.18 -1.97 -1.24
CA TYR A 6 -6.74 -1.63 0.09
C TYR A 6 -7.78 -2.64 0.54
N MET A 7 -8.69 -3.03 -0.36
CA MET A 7 -9.73 -4.02 -0.07
C MET A 7 -9.12 -5.39 0.22
N ARG A 8 -8.09 -5.79 -0.53
CA ARG A 8 -7.43 -7.07 -0.28
C ARG A 8 -6.71 -7.09 1.07
N VAL A 9 -6.03 -6.00 1.44
CA VAL A 9 -5.42 -5.90 2.77
C VAL A 9 -6.50 -5.97 3.85
N TYR A 10 -7.61 -5.24 3.68
CA TYR A 10 -8.73 -5.27 4.62
C TYR A 10 -9.27 -6.68 4.84
N GLU A 11 -9.60 -7.41 3.77
CA GLU A 11 -10.14 -8.78 3.84
C GLU A 11 -9.22 -9.72 4.61
N VAL A 12 -7.90 -9.61 4.40
CA VAL A 12 -6.94 -10.44 5.11
C VAL A 12 -6.84 -10.04 6.58
N VAL A 13 -6.77 -8.75 6.88
CA VAL A 13 -6.64 -8.27 8.27
C VAL A 13 -7.91 -8.52 9.10
N ASP A 14 -9.07 -8.51 8.47
CA ASP A 14 -10.37 -8.73 9.13
C ASP A 14 -10.77 -10.22 9.24
N ASP A 15 -10.02 -11.12 8.61
CA ASP A 15 -10.19 -12.57 8.76
C ASP A 15 -9.52 -13.05 10.06
N ALA A 16 -10.35 -13.32 11.07
CA ALA A 16 -9.92 -13.82 12.38
C ALA A 16 -9.08 -15.11 12.32
N SER A 17 -9.20 -15.92 11.26
CA SER A 17 -8.36 -17.11 11.08
C SER A 17 -6.89 -16.78 10.81
N THR A 18 -6.60 -15.53 10.44
CA THR A 18 -5.26 -15.03 10.15
C THR A 18 -4.63 -14.25 11.31
N ASP A 19 -5.38 -14.00 12.40
CA ASP A 19 -4.97 -13.10 13.50
C ASP A 19 -3.61 -13.47 14.13
N ALA A 20 -3.26 -14.75 14.15
CA ALA A 20 -1.95 -15.22 14.63
C ALA A 20 -0.76 -14.76 13.76
N ILE A 21 -1.01 -14.29 12.53
CA ILE A 21 -0.01 -13.87 11.54
C ILE A 21 -0.17 -12.37 11.23
N ILE A 22 -1.41 -11.92 11.02
CA ILE A 22 -1.77 -10.54 10.70
C ILE A 22 -3.12 -10.22 11.31
N SER A 23 -3.24 -9.10 12.01
CA SER A 23 -4.51 -8.69 12.65
C SER A 23 -4.65 -7.17 12.67
N TRP A 24 -5.85 -6.69 12.99
CA TRP A 24 -6.04 -5.31 13.42
C TRP A 24 -5.23 -5.02 14.70
N SER A 25 -4.81 -3.76 14.85
CA SER A 25 -4.35 -3.25 16.14
C SER A 25 -5.54 -2.99 17.07
N GLU A 26 -5.26 -2.82 18.36
CA GLU A 26 -6.28 -2.48 19.36
C GLU A 26 -7.04 -1.19 19.04
N SER A 27 -6.38 -0.23 18.38
CA SER A 27 -6.98 1.04 17.97
C SER A 27 -7.79 0.95 16.67
N ASN A 28 -7.83 -0.21 15.99
CA ASN A 28 -8.59 -0.47 14.77
C ASN A 28 -8.32 0.51 13.60
N ASN A 29 -7.17 1.20 13.62
CA ASN A 29 -6.73 2.17 12.60
C ASN A 29 -5.34 1.86 12.03
N SER A 30 -4.82 0.68 12.36
CA SER A 30 -3.58 0.10 11.87
C SER A 30 -3.72 -1.43 11.89
N PHE A 31 -2.81 -2.10 11.21
CA PHE A 31 -2.71 -3.56 11.26
C PHE A 31 -1.29 -3.98 11.60
N ILE A 32 -1.16 -5.15 12.23
CA ILE A 32 0.10 -5.69 12.72
C ILE A 32 0.37 -6.99 11.99
N ILE A 33 1.57 -7.13 11.43
CA ILE A 33 2.10 -8.41 10.95
C ILE A 33 2.97 -8.97 12.08
N TRP A 34 2.45 -9.97 12.77
CA TRP A 34 3.08 -10.61 13.93
C TRP A 34 4.25 -11.51 13.55
N ASN A 35 4.18 -12.12 12.36
CA ASN A 35 5.24 -12.99 11.86
C ASN A 35 5.40 -12.82 10.35
N VAL A 36 6.40 -12.03 9.95
CA VAL A 36 6.69 -11.73 8.53
C VAL A 36 7.01 -12.99 7.72
N GLY A 37 7.64 -14.01 8.34
CA GLY A 37 7.95 -15.28 7.67
C GLY A 37 6.69 -16.10 7.37
N GLU A 38 5.80 -16.23 8.35
CA GLU A 38 4.52 -16.91 8.16
C GLU A 38 3.58 -16.14 7.22
N PHE A 39 3.61 -14.81 7.27
CA PHE A 39 2.89 -13.97 6.31
C PHE A 39 3.32 -14.27 4.87
N TYR A 40 4.63 -14.37 4.62
CA TYR A 40 5.16 -14.76 3.31
C TYR A 40 4.74 -16.17 2.90
N ARG A 41 4.80 -17.16 3.80
CA ARG A 41 4.54 -18.57 3.46
C ARG A 41 3.05 -18.92 3.34
N ARG A 42 2.18 -18.31 4.14
CA ARG A 42 0.78 -18.75 4.30
C ARG A 42 -0.24 -17.76 3.75
N ILE A 43 0.08 -16.47 3.74
CA ILE A 43 -0.86 -15.42 3.32
C ILE A 43 -0.59 -15.01 1.87
N LEU A 44 0.63 -14.58 1.53
CA LEU A 44 0.92 -14.09 0.17
C LEU A 44 0.58 -15.08 -0.97
N PRO A 45 0.81 -16.40 -0.86
CA PRO A 45 0.46 -17.34 -1.92
C PRO A 45 -1.05 -17.44 -2.18
N LYS A 46 -1.88 -17.13 -1.18
CA LYS A 46 -3.35 -17.12 -1.30
C LYS A 46 -3.88 -15.81 -1.88
N TYR A 47 -3.16 -14.70 -1.68
CA TYR A 47 -3.61 -13.35 -2.03
C TYR A 47 -2.58 -12.66 -2.93
N VAL A 48 -2.47 -13.13 -4.17
CA VAL A 48 -1.48 -12.65 -5.15
C VAL A 48 -1.54 -11.13 -5.41
N ASP A 49 -2.70 -10.50 -5.18
CA ASP A 49 -2.87 -9.04 -5.29
C ASP A 49 -2.03 -8.25 -4.27
N LEU A 50 -1.70 -8.87 -3.12
CA LEU A 50 -0.82 -8.28 -2.12
C LEU A 50 0.63 -8.25 -2.58
N GLY A 51 1.01 -9.18 -3.46
CA GLY A 51 2.33 -9.27 -4.09
C GLY A 51 2.90 -10.68 -4.07
N THR A 52 3.85 -10.96 -4.96
CA THR A 52 4.52 -12.27 -5.08
C THR A 52 5.64 -12.50 -4.07
N ASN A 53 6.07 -11.44 -3.38
CA ASN A 53 7.08 -11.50 -2.33
C ASN A 53 6.93 -10.32 -1.36
N LEU A 54 7.65 -10.38 -0.24
CA LEU A 54 7.64 -9.35 0.81
C LEU A 54 8.06 -7.97 0.28
N SER A 55 9.07 -7.90 -0.58
CA SER A 55 9.54 -6.62 -1.13
C SER A 55 8.46 -5.91 -1.95
N ARG A 56 7.72 -6.67 -2.76
CA ARG A 56 6.56 -6.19 -3.52
C ARG A 56 5.46 -5.72 -2.59
N PHE A 57 5.14 -6.50 -1.56
CA PHE A 57 4.13 -6.16 -0.57
C PHE A 57 4.46 -4.86 0.19
N PHE A 58 5.67 -4.74 0.73
CA PHE A 58 6.10 -3.51 1.43
C PHE A 58 6.18 -2.30 0.49
N SER A 59 6.58 -2.49 -0.76
CA SER A 59 6.55 -1.43 -1.77
C SER A 59 5.13 -1.02 -2.11
N ASN A 60 4.20 -1.98 -2.21
CA ASN A 60 2.79 -1.70 -2.37
C ASN A 60 2.27 -0.88 -1.20
N LEU A 61 2.53 -1.27 0.05
CA LEU A 61 2.15 -0.49 1.23
C LEU A 61 2.61 0.96 1.14
N ARG A 62 3.91 1.19 0.91
CA ARG A 62 4.48 2.55 0.76
C ARG A 62 3.80 3.35 -0.35
N SER A 63 3.63 2.76 -1.54
CA SER A 63 3.00 3.43 -2.69
C SER A 63 1.49 3.64 -2.54
N HIS A 64 0.87 2.98 -1.56
CA HIS A 64 -0.54 3.15 -1.19
C HIS A 64 -0.72 4.06 0.02
N GLY A 65 0.37 4.66 0.54
CA GLY A 65 0.34 5.66 1.60
C GLY A 65 0.45 5.08 3.02
N PHE A 66 0.57 3.76 3.17
CA PHE A 66 0.77 3.16 4.49
C PHE A 66 2.16 3.52 5.04
N LYS A 67 2.20 3.82 6.34
CA LYS A 67 3.42 4.15 7.07
C LYS A 67 3.69 3.10 8.13
N ILE A 68 4.96 2.87 8.44
CA ILE A 68 5.35 2.05 9.59
C ILE A 68 5.00 2.86 10.84
N VAL A 69 4.12 2.31 11.69
CA VAL A 69 3.78 2.89 13.00
C VAL A 69 4.76 2.38 14.05
N LYS A 70 5.03 1.08 14.04
CA LYS A 70 5.97 0.42 14.94
C LYS A 70 6.72 -0.68 14.21
N GLY A 71 8.02 -0.78 14.46
CA GLY A 71 8.86 -1.83 13.90
C GLY A 71 9.75 -2.45 14.97
N ARG A 72 9.55 -3.75 15.24
CA ARG A 72 10.48 -4.58 16.00
C ARG A 72 10.88 -5.78 15.13
N THR A 73 12.01 -6.43 15.42
CA THR A 73 12.44 -7.64 14.71
C THR A 73 11.29 -8.66 14.64
N GLY A 74 10.82 -8.97 13.43
CA GLY A 74 9.76 -9.96 13.17
C GLY A 74 8.32 -9.44 13.26
N VAL A 75 8.07 -8.30 13.90
CA VAL A 75 6.74 -7.69 14.11
C VAL A 75 6.69 -6.28 13.53
N LEU A 76 5.78 -6.05 12.58
CA LEU A 76 5.65 -4.77 11.90
C LEU A 76 4.22 -4.28 11.94
N GLU A 77 4.03 -3.04 12.39
CA GLU A 77 2.74 -2.37 12.38
C GLU A 77 2.70 -1.29 11.29
N PHE A 78 1.63 -1.30 10.51
CA PHE A 78 1.39 -0.34 9.44
C PHE A 78 0.06 0.37 9.62
N GLY A 79 0.04 1.68 9.40
CA GLY A 79 -1.14 2.52 9.55
C GLY A 79 -1.34 3.48 8.38
N HIS A 80 -2.58 3.91 8.22
CA HIS A 80 -3.00 4.95 7.28
C HIS A 80 -4.23 5.65 7.86
N GLU A 81 -4.32 6.98 7.75
CA GLU A 81 -5.39 7.79 8.36
C GLU A 81 -6.81 7.33 7.99
N ASP A 82 -7.04 7.00 6.73
CA ASP A 82 -8.32 6.54 6.20
C ASP A 82 -8.48 4.99 6.18
N PHE A 83 -7.53 4.22 6.73
CA PHE A 83 -7.64 2.75 6.80
C PHE A 83 -8.09 2.33 8.20
N VAL A 84 -9.41 2.29 8.38
CA VAL A 84 -10.05 2.06 9.68
C VAL A 84 -11.02 0.89 9.56
N ARG A 85 -11.01 0.00 10.56
CA ARG A 85 -11.93 -1.15 10.63
C ARG A 85 -13.38 -0.66 10.56
N ASP A 86 -14.21 -1.39 9.82
CA ASP A 86 -15.64 -1.14 9.61
C ASP A 86 -16.00 0.17 8.90
N LYS A 87 -15.02 0.94 8.41
CA LYS A 87 -15.24 2.22 7.69
C LYS A 87 -14.88 2.12 6.22
N LEU A 88 -15.55 1.24 5.49
CA LEU A 88 -15.29 0.97 4.07
C LEU A 88 -15.50 2.22 3.18
N GLU A 89 -16.30 3.20 3.58
CA GLU A 89 -16.42 4.46 2.84
C GLU A 89 -15.11 5.25 2.76
N LEU A 90 -14.26 5.19 3.79
CA LEU A 90 -12.96 5.86 3.81
C LEU A 90 -12.00 5.25 2.79
N MET A 91 -12.11 3.94 2.54
CA MET A 91 -11.33 3.30 1.48
C MET A 91 -11.67 3.81 0.08
N LYS A 92 -12.93 4.21 -0.18
CA LYS A 92 -13.30 4.84 -1.48
C LYS A 92 -12.54 6.15 -1.67
N LYS A 93 -12.37 6.92 -0.60
CA LYS A 93 -11.56 8.15 -0.59
C LYS A 93 -10.08 7.83 -0.89
N MET A 94 -9.48 6.85 -0.22
CA MET A 94 -8.09 6.41 -0.48
C MET A 94 -7.84 6.08 -1.96
N VAL A 95 -8.75 5.34 -2.59
CA VAL A 95 -8.66 4.99 -4.01
C VAL A 95 -8.74 6.23 -4.91
N SER A 96 -9.65 7.16 -4.60
CA SER A 96 -9.81 8.41 -5.33
C SER A 96 -8.55 9.27 -5.24
N ASP A 97 -8.02 9.44 -4.04
CA ASP A 97 -6.87 10.30 -3.78
C ASP A 97 -5.60 9.72 -4.40
N LYS A 98 -5.41 8.40 -4.36
CA LYS A 98 -4.34 7.73 -5.10
C LYS A 98 -4.44 7.98 -6.62
N ARG A 99 -5.64 7.91 -7.20
CA ARG A 99 -5.84 8.18 -8.63
C ARG A 99 -5.50 9.63 -8.98
N LYS A 100 -5.91 10.60 -8.15
CA LYS A 100 -5.57 12.03 -8.32
C LYS A 100 -4.06 12.24 -8.23
N ALA A 101 -3.41 11.70 -7.20
CA ALA A 101 -1.97 11.79 -7.02
C ALA A 101 -1.20 11.22 -8.22
N ARG A 102 -1.61 10.06 -8.74
CA ARG A 102 -1.01 9.45 -9.94
C ARG A 102 -1.17 10.34 -11.19
N LYS A 103 -2.34 10.94 -11.38
CA LYS A 103 -2.58 11.88 -12.50
C LYS A 103 -1.68 13.11 -12.38
N ALA A 104 -1.56 13.69 -11.18
CA ALA A 104 -0.69 14.83 -10.92
C ALA A 104 0.78 14.50 -11.17
N ALA A 105 1.27 13.35 -10.68
CA ALA A 105 2.64 12.89 -10.89
C ALA A 105 2.95 12.67 -12.39
N LYS A 106 2.03 12.04 -13.14
CA LYS A 106 2.18 11.84 -14.59
C LYS A 106 2.24 13.18 -15.34
N SER A 107 1.40 14.15 -14.96
CA SER A 107 1.41 15.50 -15.53
C SER A 107 2.73 16.22 -15.26
N LYS A 108 3.24 16.17 -14.02
CA LYS A 108 4.54 16.75 -13.63
C LYS A 108 5.71 16.12 -14.39
N ALA A 109 5.75 14.79 -14.47
CA ALA A 109 6.79 14.07 -15.22
C ALA A 109 6.78 14.41 -16.71
N ARG A 110 5.59 14.52 -17.33
CA ARG A 110 5.45 14.94 -18.74
C ARG A 110 5.99 16.36 -18.95
N LYS A 111 5.65 17.31 -18.08
CA LYS A 111 6.17 18.68 -18.16
C LYS A 111 7.70 18.73 -18.02
N ALA A 112 8.25 18.00 -17.05
CA ALA A 112 9.69 17.92 -16.85
C ALA A 112 10.40 17.32 -18.08
N ARG A 113 9.85 16.25 -18.66
CA ARG A 113 10.38 15.64 -19.88
C ARG A 113 10.38 16.61 -21.06
N VAL A 114 9.26 17.30 -21.32
CA VAL A 114 9.17 18.29 -22.41
C VAL A 114 10.17 19.43 -22.20
N GLN A 115 10.36 19.89 -20.95
CA GLN A 115 11.35 20.91 -20.64
C GLN A 115 12.79 20.42 -20.90
N VAL A 116 13.10 19.18 -20.52
CA VAL A 116 14.42 18.58 -20.79
C VAL A 116 14.65 18.40 -22.28
N GLU A 117 13.66 17.88 -23.03
CA GLU A 117 13.72 17.77 -24.49
C GLU A 117 13.90 19.15 -25.15
N PHE A 118 13.19 20.17 -24.69
CA PHE A 118 13.35 21.55 -25.16
C PHE A 118 14.76 22.08 -24.89
N LEU A 119 15.30 21.88 -23.68
CA LEU A 119 16.66 22.30 -23.33
C LEU A 119 17.72 21.59 -24.20
N PHE A 120 17.57 20.30 -24.47
CA PHE A 120 18.46 19.55 -25.37
C PHE A 120 18.39 20.04 -26.82
N GLN A 121 17.23 20.49 -27.30
CA GLN A 121 17.11 21.02 -28.66
C GLN A 121 17.69 22.42 -28.83
N HIS A 122 17.79 23.21 -27.75
CA HIS A 122 18.24 24.61 -27.80
C HIS A 122 19.65 24.84 -27.25
N LEU A 123 20.25 23.84 -26.60
CA LEU A 123 21.69 23.80 -26.34
C LEU A 123 22.38 23.22 -27.58
N GLN A 124 23.23 24.01 -28.24
CA GLN A 124 24.13 23.48 -29.28
C GLN A 124 25.27 22.70 -28.62
N ILE A 125 24.99 21.47 -28.19
CA ILE A 125 25.99 20.45 -27.84
C ILE A 125 25.70 19.22 -28.68
#